data_AF-A0A969PID4-F1
#
_entry.id   AF-A0A969PID4-F1
#
_cell.length_a   1.000
_cell.length_b   1.000
_cell.length_c   1.000
_cell.angle_alpha   90.00
_cell.angle_beta   90.00
_cell.angle_gamma   90.00
#
_symmetry.space_group_name_H-M   'P 1'
#
loop_
_entity.id
_entity.type
_entity.pdbx_description
1 polymer ?
#
loop_
_entity_poly.entity_id
_entity_poly.type
_entity_poly.pdbx_seq_one_letter_code
_entity_poly.pdbx_strand_id
1 'polypeptide(L)'
;MDVRMPVMDGVSATQIICNQFPTLKVLVLTTFDDEQYIEQVTKFGAIGYLLKDTPSEELADAIRAAHRGYTQLSPGLFKKVFSQGSAKSISHPKPELAKLTPREREVLSLIAIGASNREIAEMLYITEKTVKNHVSSILSQLNLRDRTQAAVFAHSFLAPELPENIKTDIQA
;
A
#
# COMPACT_ATOMS: atom_id res chain seq x y z
N MET A 1 -0.80 21.07 8.97
CA MET A 1 -0.17 19.84 9.52
C MET A 1 1.26 19.78 9.05
N ASP A 2 2.25 19.61 9.93
CA ASP A 2 3.63 19.35 9.50
C ASP A 2 3.85 17.84 9.40
N VAL A 3 4.67 17.38 8.45
CA VAL A 3 4.94 15.95 8.22
C VAL A 3 5.86 15.38 9.29
N ARG A 4 6.92 16.10 9.68
CA ARG A 4 7.85 15.63 10.72
C ARG A 4 7.55 16.30 12.05
N MET A 5 6.94 15.54 12.96
CA MET A 5 6.62 15.97 14.31
C MET A 5 7.11 14.92 15.32
N PRO A 6 7.46 15.33 16.55
CA PRO A 6 7.83 14.39 17.60
C PRO A 6 6.64 13.52 18.03
N VAL A 7 6.91 12.31 18.53
CA VAL A 7 5.92 11.32 19.03
C VAL A 7 5.05 10.69 17.94
N MET A 8 4.40 11.50 17.11
CA MET A 8 3.55 11.05 15.99
C MET A 8 3.84 11.91 14.77
N ASP A 9 4.12 11.29 13.63
CA ASP A 9 4.33 12.01 12.37
C ASP A 9 3.02 12.58 11.80
N GLY A 10 3.13 13.58 10.94
CA GLY A 10 2.00 14.27 10.34
C GLY A 10 1.18 13.44 9.39
N VAL A 11 1.75 12.39 8.80
CA VAL A 11 1.01 11.48 7.91
C VAL A 11 0.04 10.66 8.74
N SER A 12 0.53 10.02 9.80
CA SER A 12 -0.29 9.27 10.75
C SER A 12 -1.33 10.16 11.42
N ALA A 13 -0.96 11.37 11.84
CA ALA A 13 -1.88 12.34 12.42
C ALA A 13 -2.98 12.75 11.42
N THR A 14 -2.63 12.98 10.15
CA THR A 14 -3.60 13.30 9.10
C THR A 14 -4.61 12.16 8.91
N GLN A 15 -4.15 10.91 8.85
CA GLN A 15 -5.03 9.74 8.73
C GLN A 15 -6.04 9.66 9.87
N ILE A 16 -5.56 9.81 11.12
CA ILE A 16 -6.43 9.77 12.30
C ILE A 16 -7.46 10.89 12.26
N ILE A 17 -7.02 12.13 11.98
CA ILE A 17 -7.88 13.31 11.98
C ILE A 17 -8.95 13.20 10.89
N CYS A 18 -8.57 12.83 9.66
CA CYS A 18 -9.53 12.71 8.56
C CYS A 18 -10.54 11.58 8.79
N ASN A 19 -10.13 10.48 9.43
CA ASN A 19 -11.03 9.38 9.76
C ASN A 19 -11.99 9.72 10.91
N GLN A 20 -11.52 10.42 11.94
CA GLN A 20 -12.34 10.79 13.11
C GLN A 20 -13.21 12.03 12.87
N PHE A 21 -12.75 12.95 12.02
CA PHE A 21 -13.41 14.22 11.73
C PHE A 21 -13.51 14.45 10.22
N PRO A 22 -14.43 13.77 9.51
CA PRO A 22 -14.52 13.84 8.04
C PRO A 22 -14.80 15.24 7.47
N THR A 23 -15.32 16.16 8.28
CA THR A 23 -15.58 17.55 7.89
C THR A 23 -14.35 18.46 8.06
N LEU A 24 -13.32 18.01 8.78
CA LEU A 24 -12.12 18.79 9.03
C LEU A 24 -11.18 18.73 7.82
N LYS A 25 -10.70 19.90 7.41
CA LYS A 25 -9.85 20.03 6.24
C LYS A 25 -8.40 20.12 6.67
N VAL A 26 -7.61 19.10 6.35
CA VAL A 26 -6.19 19.03 6.70
C VAL A 26 -5.33 19.53 5.55
N LEU A 27 -4.69 20.69 5.73
CA LEU A 27 -3.68 21.21 4.82
C LEU A 27 -2.28 20.88 5.39
N VAL A 28 -1.45 20.18 4.62
CA VAL A 28 -0.08 19.85 5.01
C VAL A 28 0.85 21.02 4.64
N LEU A 29 1.77 21.38 5.52
CA LEU A 29 2.77 22.44 5.36
C LEU A 29 4.11 21.95 5.90
N THR A 30 5.08 21.65 5.03
CA THR A 30 6.35 21.04 5.44
C THR A 30 7.54 21.49 4.60
N THR A 31 8.78 21.29 5.04
CA THR A 31 9.98 21.59 4.23
C THR A 31 10.28 20.54 3.17
N PHE A 32 9.62 19.38 3.23
CA PHE A 32 9.93 18.21 2.39
C PHE A 32 8.97 18.11 1.21
N ASP A 33 9.49 17.75 0.05
CA ASP A 33 8.73 17.55 -1.18
C ASP A 33 8.80 16.08 -1.66
N ASP A 34 9.02 15.16 -0.72
CA ASP A 34 9.12 13.71 -0.94
C ASP A 34 7.79 13.15 -1.48
N GLU A 35 7.88 12.47 -2.63
CA GLU A 35 6.74 11.90 -3.36
C GLU A 35 5.88 10.98 -2.48
N GLN A 36 6.54 10.14 -1.65
CA GLN A 36 5.86 9.18 -0.77
C GLN A 36 4.95 9.87 0.26
N TYR A 37 5.39 10.99 0.85
CA TYR A 37 4.56 11.71 1.82
C TYR A 37 3.36 12.35 1.16
N ILE A 38 3.55 12.94 -0.03
CA ILE A 38 2.45 13.58 -0.78
C ILE A 38 1.40 12.54 -1.16
N GLU A 39 1.81 11.37 -1.65
CA GLU A 39 0.91 10.26 -1.97
C GLU A 39 0.12 9.80 -0.73
N GLN A 40 0.81 9.57 0.39
CA GLN A 40 0.19 9.06 1.60
C GLN A 40 -0.83 10.03 2.19
N VAL A 41 -0.48 11.31 2.36
CA VAL A 41 -1.41 12.29 2.95
C VAL A 41 -2.59 12.57 2.02
N THR A 42 -2.38 12.55 0.70
CA THR A 42 -3.48 12.65 -0.27
C THR A 42 -4.42 11.44 -0.16
N LYS A 43 -3.87 10.23 -0.08
CA LYS A 43 -4.65 8.99 0.14
C LYS A 43 -5.43 9.04 1.45
N PHE A 44 -4.88 9.66 2.49
CA PHE A 44 -5.52 9.84 3.79
C PHE A 44 -6.47 11.04 3.88
N GLY A 45 -6.75 11.71 2.76
CA GLY A 45 -7.80 12.74 2.68
C GLY A 45 -7.33 14.15 3.07
N ALA A 46 -6.03 14.43 3.07
CA ALA A 46 -5.56 15.80 3.13
C ALA A 46 -6.12 16.61 1.95
N ILE A 47 -6.57 17.84 2.21
CA ILE A 47 -7.09 18.73 1.18
C ILE A 47 -5.95 19.41 0.40
N GLY A 48 -4.71 19.33 0.86
CA GLY A 48 -3.59 19.89 0.13
C GLY A 48 -2.24 19.69 0.79
N TYR A 49 -1.21 20.06 0.05
CA TYR A 49 0.20 19.94 0.43
C TYR A 49 0.98 21.18 -0.02
N LEU A 50 1.53 21.91 0.95
CA LEU A 50 2.34 23.09 0.71
C LEU A 50 3.73 22.93 1.29
N LEU A 51 4.69 23.60 0.66
CA LEU A 51 6.05 23.71 1.17
C LEU A 51 6.18 24.90 2.13
N LYS A 52 7.02 24.78 3.17
CA LYS A 52 7.22 25.82 4.19
C LYS A 52 7.88 27.09 3.65
N ASP A 53 8.45 27.05 2.45
CA ASP A 53 8.96 28.20 1.71
C ASP A 53 7.87 28.93 0.90
N THR A 54 6.63 28.41 0.89
CA THR A 54 5.48 29.08 0.26
C THR A 54 5.31 30.48 0.85
N PRO A 55 5.27 31.55 0.03
CA PRO A 55 5.07 32.91 0.51
C PRO A 55 3.83 33.06 1.38
N SER A 56 3.87 33.93 2.39
CA SER A 56 2.78 34.06 3.36
C SER A 56 1.44 34.48 2.73
N GLU A 57 1.48 35.30 1.68
CA GLU A 57 0.28 35.69 0.92
C GLU A 57 -0.34 34.48 0.20
N GLU A 58 0.49 33.67 -0.48
CA GLU A 58 0.06 32.44 -1.15
C GLU A 58 -0.47 31.40 -0.14
N LEU A 59 0.15 31.27 1.02
CA LEU A 59 -0.33 30.39 2.09
C LEU A 59 -1.71 30.83 2.59
N ALA A 60 -1.92 32.14 2.79
CA ALA A 60 -3.21 32.67 3.22
C ALA A 60 -4.31 32.36 2.18
N ASP A 61 -3.99 32.50 0.89
CA ASP A 61 -4.92 32.17 -0.20
C ASP A 61 -5.19 30.67 -0.29
N ALA A 62 -4.17 29.83 -0.10
CA ALA A 62 -4.34 28.39 -0.08
C ALA A 62 -5.24 27.93 1.09
N ILE A 63 -5.14 28.55 2.27
CA ILE A 63 -6.04 28.28 3.40
C ILE A 63 -7.49 28.64 3.05
N ARG A 64 -7.72 29.81 2.44
CA ARG A 64 -9.06 30.24 2.00
C ARG A 64 -9.64 29.32 0.93
N ALA A 65 -8.81 28.88 -0.01
CA ALA A 65 -9.19 27.95 -1.07
C ALA A 65 -9.54 26.57 -0.50
N ALA A 66 -8.71 26.04 0.39
CA ALA A 66 -8.99 24.81 1.14
C ALA A 66 -10.32 24.92 1.90
N HIS A 67 -10.55 26.01 2.62
CA HIS A 67 -11.82 26.26 3.31
C HIS A 67 -13.04 26.22 2.36
N ARG A 68 -12.90 26.65 1.10
CA ARG A 68 -13.95 26.54 0.07
C ARG A 68 -14.07 25.15 -0.57
N GLY A 69 -13.13 24.25 -0.30
CA GLY A 69 -13.13 22.88 -0.81
C GLY A 69 -12.16 22.64 -1.97
N TYR A 70 -11.35 23.62 -2.35
CA TYR A 70 -10.37 23.47 -3.42
C TYR A 70 -9.09 22.82 -2.90
N THR A 71 -8.59 21.83 -3.63
CA THR A 71 -7.30 21.20 -3.35
C THR A 71 -6.15 22.16 -3.66
N GLN A 72 -5.12 22.19 -2.81
CA GLN A 72 -3.96 23.06 -2.97
C GLN A 72 -2.66 22.24 -3.00
N LEU A 73 -1.79 22.51 -3.97
CA LEU A 73 -0.48 21.89 -4.08
C LEU A 73 0.55 22.96 -4.44
N SER A 74 1.68 23.00 -3.74
CA SER A 74 2.79 23.87 -4.15
C SER A 74 3.28 23.54 -5.57
N PRO A 75 3.85 24.53 -6.28
CA PRO A 75 4.38 24.33 -7.62
C PRO A 75 5.33 23.13 -7.73
N GLY A 76 5.25 22.39 -8.83
CA GLY A 76 6.11 21.23 -9.09
C GLY A 76 5.69 19.91 -8.41
N LEU A 77 4.91 19.96 -7.33
CA LEU A 77 4.43 18.74 -6.64
C LEU A 77 3.42 17.96 -7.48
N PHE A 78 2.60 18.65 -8.29
CA PHE A 78 1.64 17.99 -9.18
C PHE A 78 2.33 16.99 -10.12
N LYS A 79 3.49 17.32 -10.68
CA LYS A 79 4.22 16.39 -11.54
C LYS A 79 4.64 15.13 -10.79
N LYS A 80 5.03 15.24 -9.52
CA LYS A 80 5.42 14.10 -8.67
C LYS A 80 4.21 13.20 -8.37
N VAL A 81 3.07 13.80 -8.03
CA VAL A 81 1.83 13.03 -7.77
C VAL A 81 1.38 12.26 -9.02
N PHE A 82 1.50 12.85 -10.20
CA PHE A 82 0.99 12.28 -11.44
C PHE A 82 2.02 11.51 -12.28
N SER A 83 3.33 11.63 -12.00
CA SER A 83 4.36 10.81 -12.64
C SER A 83 4.22 9.32 -12.34
N GLN A 84 3.60 8.97 -11.20
CA GLN A 84 3.25 7.59 -10.82
C GLN A 84 1.79 7.23 -11.18
N GLY A 85 0.94 8.24 -11.41
CA GLY A 85 -0.48 8.08 -11.74
C GLY A 85 -0.75 7.38 -13.07
N SER A 86 0.23 7.30 -13.97
CA SER A 86 0.12 6.53 -15.22
C SER A 86 0.49 5.04 -15.09
N ALA A 87 0.88 4.57 -13.89
CA ALA A 87 1.25 3.17 -13.64
C ALA A 87 0.33 2.43 -12.67
N LYS A 88 -0.74 3.07 -12.16
CA LYS A 88 -1.60 2.51 -11.09
C LYS A 88 -3.10 2.54 -11.35
N SER A 89 -3.52 2.52 -12.61
CA SER A 89 -4.93 2.27 -12.96
C SER A 89 -5.07 1.55 -14.29
N ILE A 90 -4.64 0.30 -14.33
CA ILE A 90 -5.44 -0.87 -14.75
C ILE A 90 -4.83 -2.03 -13.96
N SER A 91 -5.68 -2.81 -13.31
CA SER A 91 -5.40 -4.17 -12.86
C SER A 91 -4.96 -5.01 -14.08
N HIS A 92 -3.71 -4.88 -14.49
CA HIS A 92 -3.01 -5.94 -15.18
C HIS A 92 -2.33 -6.75 -14.09
N PRO A 93 -2.56 -8.07 -13.96
CA PRO A 93 -1.65 -8.89 -13.18
C PRO A 93 -0.25 -8.60 -13.71
N LYS A 94 0.62 -8.06 -12.84
CA LYS A 94 2.01 -7.76 -13.20
C LYS A 94 2.60 -9.01 -13.87
N PRO A 95 3.42 -8.88 -14.93
CA PRO A 95 3.74 -9.98 -15.87
C PRO A 95 4.18 -11.29 -15.23
N GLU A 96 4.76 -11.24 -14.03
CA GLU A 96 5.22 -12.40 -13.26
C GLU A 96 4.08 -13.16 -12.57
N LEU A 97 3.09 -12.47 -11.96
CA LEU A 97 1.89 -13.10 -11.39
C LEU A 97 0.88 -13.52 -12.47
N ALA A 98 0.92 -12.88 -13.64
CA ALA A 98 0.09 -13.26 -14.79
C ALA A 98 0.39 -14.67 -15.31
N LYS A 99 1.63 -15.15 -15.11
CA LYS A 99 2.05 -16.51 -15.49
C LYS A 99 1.44 -17.59 -14.61
N LEU A 100 1.20 -17.27 -13.33
CA LEU A 100 0.63 -18.20 -12.36
C LEU A 100 -0.87 -18.40 -12.62
N THR A 101 -1.29 -19.66 -12.59
CA THR A 101 -2.69 -20.05 -12.54
C THR A 101 -3.37 -19.54 -11.26
N PRO A 102 -4.71 -19.41 -11.22
CA PRO A 102 -5.43 -19.00 -10.00
C PRO A 102 -5.04 -19.85 -8.79
N ARG A 103 -4.89 -21.16 -9.00
CA ARG A 103 -4.55 -22.10 -7.94
C ARG A 103 -3.12 -21.93 -7.42
N GLU A 104 -2.17 -21.66 -8.31
CA GLU A 104 -0.79 -21.37 -7.92
C GLU A 104 -0.69 -20.05 -7.13
N ARG A 105 -1.54 -19.07 -7.42
CA ARG A 105 -1.60 -17.82 -6.63
C ARG A 105 -2.12 -18.06 -5.22
N GLU A 106 -3.15 -18.89 -5.05
CA GLU A 106 -3.65 -19.29 -3.72
C GLU A 106 -2.55 -19.99 -2.92
N VAL A 107 -1.86 -20.96 -3.53
CA VAL A 107 -0.72 -21.66 -2.90
C VAL A 107 0.39 -20.66 -2.52
N LEU A 108 0.78 -19.75 -3.42
CA LEU A 108 1.80 -18.73 -3.14
C LEU A 108 1.40 -17.79 -1.99
N SER A 109 0.12 -17.43 -1.90
CA SER A 109 -0.41 -16.58 -0.82
C SER A 109 -0.33 -17.27 0.55
N LEU A 110 -0.60 -18.57 0.59
CA LEU A 110 -0.47 -19.37 1.82
C LEU A 110 1.00 -19.61 2.20
N ILE A 111 1.92 -19.70 1.22
CA ILE A 111 3.36 -19.72 1.48
C ILE A 111 3.81 -18.38 2.10
N ALA A 112 3.22 -17.26 1.67
CA ALA A 112 3.54 -15.93 2.21
C ALA A 112 3.29 -15.86 3.73
N ILE A 113 2.20 -16.44 4.22
CA ILE A 113 1.88 -16.48 5.66
C ILE A 113 2.61 -17.60 6.41
N GLY A 114 3.51 -18.32 5.75
CA GLY A 114 4.32 -19.39 6.36
C GLY A 114 3.68 -20.77 6.41
N ALA A 115 2.50 -20.98 5.81
CA ALA A 115 1.74 -22.23 5.97
C ALA A 115 2.44 -23.45 5.34
N SER A 116 2.59 -24.54 6.09
CA SER A 116 3.26 -25.76 5.61
C SER A 116 2.53 -26.43 4.43
N ASN A 117 3.19 -27.31 3.67
CA ASN A 117 2.52 -28.00 2.55
C ASN A 117 1.31 -28.84 3.00
N ARG A 118 1.34 -29.34 4.24
CA ARG A 118 0.23 -30.05 4.87
C ARG A 118 -0.94 -29.10 5.17
N GLU A 119 -0.66 -27.97 5.79
CA GLU A 119 -1.67 -26.93 6.06
C GLU A 119 -2.29 -26.39 4.77
N ILE A 120 -1.48 -26.16 3.73
CA ILE A 120 -1.97 -25.75 2.41
C ILE A 120 -2.86 -26.83 1.81
N ALA A 121 -2.48 -28.11 1.92
CA ALA A 121 -3.27 -29.23 1.44
C ALA A 121 -4.64 -29.31 2.12
N GLU A 122 -4.66 -29.11 3.44
CA GLU A 122 -5.89 -29.07 4.26
C GLU A 122 -6.77 -27.87 3.89
N MET A 123 -6.22 -26.65 3.86
CA MET A 123 -6.95 -25.42 3.53
C MET A 123 -7.53 -25.43 2.11
N LEU A 124 -6.82 -26.04 1.17
CA LEU A 124 -7.20 -26.06 -0.24
C LEU A 124 -7.91 -27.36 -0.64
N TYR A 125 -8.12 -28.32 0.27
CA TYR A 125 -8.74 -29.62 0.00
C TYR A 125 -8.06 -30.40 -1.14
N ILE A 126 -6.72 -30.44 -1.14
CA ILE A 126 -5.91 -31.18 -2.12
C ILE A 126 -4.86 -32.03 -1.42
N THR A 127 -4.19 -32.93 -2.14
CA THR A 127 -3.12 -33.74 -1.54
C THR A 127 -1.84 -32.94 -1.36
N GLU A 128 -1.02 -33.28 -0.36
CA GLU A 128 0.33 -32.69 -0.19
C GLU A 128 1.20 -32.85 -1.44
N LYS A 129 1.04 -33.96 -2.17
CA LYS A 129 1.75 -34.20 -3.44
C LYS A 129 1.34 -33.14 -4.48
N THR A 130 0.05 -32.81 -4.56
CA THR A 130 -0.46 -31.75 -5.44
C THR A 130 0.09 -30.39 -5.05
N VAL A 131 0.17 -30.08 -3.75
CA VAL A 131 0.80 -28.83 -3.26
C VAL A 131 2.26 -28.76 -3.68
N LYS A 132 3.05 -29.83 -3.47
CA LYS A 132 4.45 -29.89 -3.89
C LYS A 132 4.62 -29.62 -5.38
N ASN A 133 3.71 -30.16 -6.21
CA ASN A 133 3.73 -29.90 -7.66
C ASN A 133 3.45 -28.42 -7.97
N HIS A 134 2.48 -27.79 -7.31
CA HIS A 134 2.23 -26.36 -7.45
C HIS A 134 3.44 -25.53 -7.01
N VAL A 135 4.04 -25.85 -5.86
CA VAL A 135 5.26 -25.15 -5.37
C VAL A 135 6.39 -25.24 -6.39
N SER A 136 6.67 -26.43 -6.92
CA SER A 136 7.72 -26.62 -7.95
C SER A 136 7.42 -25.83 -9.22
N SER A 137 6.15 -25.82 -9.66
CA SER A 137 5.71 -25.03 -10.82
C SER A 137 5.88 -23.53 -10.59
N ILE A 138 5.49 -23.02 -9.42
CA ILE A 138 5.64 -21.62 -9.02
C ILE A 138 7.11 -21.21 -9.02
N LEU A 139 7.98 -22.00 -8.37
CA LEU A 139 9.42 -21.71 -8.32
C LEU A 139 10.03 -21.67 -9.72
N SER A 140 9.65 -22.59 -10.60
CA SER A 140 10.11 -22.62 -11.99
C SER A 140 9.61 -21.41 -12.80
N GLN A 141 8.31 -21.09 -12.72
CA GLN A 141 7.70 -20.00 -13.48
C GLN A 141 8.20 -18.61 -13.05
N LEU A 142 8.50 -18.44 -11.75
CA LEU A 142 9.02 -17.21 -11.17
C LEU A 142 10.57 -17.18 -11.09
N ASN A 143 11.24 -18.24 -11.54
CA ASN A 143 12.70 -18.40 -11.49
C ASN A 143 13.28 -18.20 -10.07
N LEU A 144 12.60 -18.77 -9.07
CA LEU A 144 12.97 -18.72 -7.66
C LEU A 144 13.66 -20.02 -7.25
N ARG A 145 14.64 -19.91 -6.34
CA ARG A 145 15.47 -21.06 -5.95
C ARG A 145 14.83 -21.95 -4.90
N ASP A 146 14.09 -21.34 -3.98
CA ASP A 146 13.54 -22.06 -2.84
C ASP A 146 12.26 -21.40 -2.31
N ARG A 147 11.61 -22.11 -1.39
CA ARG A 147 10.37 -21.70 -0.73
C ARG A 147 10.52 -20.37 0.05
N THR A 148 11.69 -20.10 0.60
CA THR A 148 11.95 -18.86 1.35
C THR A 148 11.94 -17.67 0.39
N GLN A 149 12.57 -17.81 -0.78
CA GLN A 149 12.49 -16.80 -1.83
C GLN A 149 11.05 -16.61 -2.32
N ALA A 150 10.26 -17.68 -2.44
CA ALA A 150 8.85 -17.58 -2.76
C ALA A 150 8.04 -16.83 -1.69
N ALA A 151 8.32 -17.04 -0.40
CA ALA A 151 7.67 -16.31 0.69
C ALA A 151 8.04 -14.83 0.70
N VAL A 152 9.32 -14.48 0.51
CA VAL A 152 9.80 -13.09 0.43
C VAL A 152 9.21 -12.39 -0.80
N PHE A 153 9.22 -13.06 -1.95
CA PHE A 153 8.55 -12.58 -3.17
C PHE A 153 7.08 -12.33 -2.87
N ALA A 154 6.36 -13.31 -2.35
CA ALA A 154 4.95 -13.18 -2.01
C ALA A 154 4.70 -11.99 -1.06
N HIS A 155 5.51 -11.80 -0.02
CA HIS A 155 5.41 -10.66 0.89
C HIS A 155 5.63 -9.29 0.24
N SER A 156 6.60 -9.16 -0.68
CA SER A 156 6.84 -7.90 -1.39
C SER A 156 5.74 -7.57 -2.40
N PHE A 157 4.93 -8.56 -2.81
CA PHE A 157 3.87 -8.40 -3.81
C PHE A 157 2.43 -8.51 -3.26
N LEU A 158 2.19 -9.07 -2.05
CA LEU A 158 0.85 -9.40 -1.53
C LEU A 158 0.41 -8.69 -0.22
N ALA A 159 1.16 -7.75 0.36
CA ALA A 159 0.75 -7.12 1.63
C ALA A 159 -0.10 -5.83 1.48
N PRO A 160 -1.16 -5.60 2.31
CA PRO A 160 -2.05 -6.54 2.99
C PRO A 160 -3.53 -6.29 2.60
N GLU A 161 -4.12 -7.18 1.81
CA GLU A 161 -5.56 -7.46 1.94
C GLU A 161 -5.67 -8.91 2.40
N LEU A 162 -5.60 -9.10 3.72
CA LEU A 162 -5.94 -10.38 4.34
C LEU A 162 -7.47 -10.44 4.48
N PRO A 163 -8.14 -11.49 3.98
CA PRO A 163 -9.54 -11.74 4.33
C PRO A 163 -9.65 -12.00 5.84
N GLU A 164 -10.63 -11.37 6.49
CA GLU A 164 -10.83 -11.35 7.96
C GLU A 164 -11.06 -12.73 8.63
N ASN A 165 -11.09 -13.84 7.89
CA ASN A 165 -11.58 -15.13 8.37
C ASN A 165 -10.53 -16.12 8.93
N ILE A 166 -9.30 -15.70 9.21
CA ILE A 166 -8.29 -16.58 9.84
C ILE A 166 -7.64 -15.87 11.04
N LYS A 167 -8.45 -15.52 12.04
CA LYS A 167 -8.00 -14.99 13.34
C LYS A 167 -8.19 -15.96 14.51
N THR A 168 -8.55 -17.21 14.25
CA THR A 168 -8.73 -18.21 15.30
C THR A 168 -7.88 -19.43 14.95
N ASP A 169 -7.10 -19.90 15.93
CA ASP A 169 -6.30 -21.15 15.94
C ASP A 169 -4.80 -21.09 15.63
N ILE A 170 -4.07 -20.07 16.12
CA ILE A 170 -2.64 -20.24 16.49
C ILE A 170 -2.33 -19.61 17.87
N GLN A 171 -3.23 -19.80 18.83
CA GLN A 171 -2.91 -19.71 20.26
C GLN A 171 -3.72 -20.79 21.01
N ALA A 172 -3.31 -22.04 20.84
CA ALA A 172 -3.56 -23.14 21.77
C ALA A 172 -2.47 -24.20 21.58
#